data_AF-A0A2V8TNE2-F1
#
_entry.id   AF-A0A2V8TNE2-F1
#
_cell.length_a   1.000
_cell.length_b   1.000
_cell.length_c   1.000
_cell.angle_alpha   90.00
_cell.angle_beta   90.00
_cell.angle_gamma   90.00
#
_symmetry.space_group_name_H-M   'P 1'
#
loop_
_entity.id
_entity.type
_entity.pdbx_description
1 polymer ?
#
loop_
_entity_poly.entity_id
_entity_poly.type
_entity_poly.pdbx_seq_one_letter_code
_entity_poly.pdbx_strand_id
1 'polypeptide(L)'
;MSSSWNRIRNMTRRALFERSGLLAAGGLLSGRRSVAAPAADELQLGSNLYESVGVTPIVNCKGTFTIITGSLTLPEVKRAMDEASRHYVHMDELMNSVGARLAELTKAEWGIVTAGCAAALTHTTAACIAGTDPEKMQRLPNLEGLKNEVIIPLHSRNVYDHAVRMLGVKIVEVSSAQELESAINPKTAMIMIMASPRAESGPLSTENICKIARAKNVPVIVDAAAEFLTIPSIHLQRGANMVAYSGGKCIRGPQSAGLLLGRKDLLQAAWLNSAPHHAFGRSLKVGKEEIMGMLAAVEMWVKRDHKAEWAQWVTWLNSIGEQVTKTAGVTTQIVQPDDLSNHAPQLRIQWDGGALGITGKEVEDILLKGRPRIVLAGSTGVRPERMASSVTIMPYMMMPDDHKTVAEALHRVLSKPPRMESPSPPSDKAVSIAGEWAVRIQYLLGSSSHKLTLEQAGTALTGTHFGETLSGAVRGSVHGDDARFRSSHRIQGTSIGYDFRGKVNGDTMSGTVAMGEYGEAKWTATRKA
;
A
#
# COMPACT_ATOMS: atom_id res chain seq x y z
N MET A 1 -11.10 46.50 -49.32
CA MET A 1 -11.07 45.74 -48.05
C MET A 1 -10.35 44.42 -48.27
N SER A 2 -9.06 44.31 -47.90
CA SER A 2 -8.38 43.02 -47.68
C SER A 2 -6.93 43.25 -47.23
N SER A 3 -6.67 43.27 -45.91
CA SER A 3 -5.30 43.11 -45.39
C SER A 3 -5.31 42.76 -43.91
N SER A 4 -5.33 41.48 -43.55
CA SER A 4 -4.94 41.04 -42.20
C SER A 4 -4.53 39.56 -42.07
N TRP A 5 -4.38 38.80 -43.16
CA TRP A 5 -4.16 37.35 -43.07
C TRP A 5 -2.72 36.86 -43.27
N ASN A 6 -1.71 37.75 -43.26
CA ASN A 6 -0.32 37.36 -43.53
C ASN A 6 0.73 37.81 -42.47
N ARG A 7 0.35 37.96 -41.19
CA ARG A 7 1.30 38.41 -40.15
C ARG A 7 1.44 37.53 -38.90
N ILE A 8 1.14 36.23 -38.98
CA ILE A 8 1.32 35.29 -37.86
C ILE A 8 2.05 34.01 -38.32
N ARG A 9 3.19 34.14 -39.00
CA ARG A 9 3.99 32.95 -39.36
C ARG A 9 5.47 32.94 -39.00
N ASN A 10 6.03 33.99 -38.39
CA ASN A 10 7.45 33.99 -37.98
C ASN A 10 7.69 34.72 -36.65
N MET A 11 7.28 34.11 -35.53
CA MET A 11 7.79 34.49 -34.20
C MET A 11 8.58 33.34 -33.61
N THR A 12 9.89 33.52 -33.44
CA THR A 12 10.77 32.53 -32.82
C THR A 12 10.66 32.60 -31.30
N ARG A 13 10.85 31.45 -30.62
CA ARG A 13 10.73 31.30 -29.15
C ARG A 13 11.57 32.32 -28.35
N ARG A 14 12.64 32.87 -28.94
CA ARG A 14 13.52 33.87 -28.32
C ARG A 14 12.86 35.25 -28.18
N ALA A 15 12.00 35.65 -29.11
CA ALA A 15 11.29 36.94 -29.05
C ALA A 15 10.16 36.97 -28.00
N LEU A 16 9.66 35.80 -27.60
CA LEU A 16 8.68 35.69 -26.51
C LEU A 16 9.32 35.92 -25.13
N PHE A 17 10.59 35.53 -24.96
CA PHE A 17 11.32 35.66 -23.70
C PHE A 17 11.83 37.08 -23.42
N GLU A 18 12.16 37.85 -24.46
CA GLU A 18 12.64 39.24 -24.29
C GLU A 18 11.52 40.23 -23.91
N ARG A 19 10.25 39.93 -24.20
CA ARG A 19 9.11 40.79 -23.82
C ARG A 19 8.46 40.47 -22.48
N SER A 20 8.77 39.32 -21.87
CA SER A 20 8.34 38.98 -20.51
C SER A 20 9.15 39.69 -19.41
N GLY A 21 10.27 40.33 -19.75
CA GLY A 21 11.16 41.00 -18.79
C GLY A 21 10.71 42.38 -18.29
N LEU A 22 9.58 42.93 -18.75
CA LEU A 22 9.18 44.32 -18.48
C LEU A 22 7.85 44.50 -17.71
N LEU A 23 7.27 43.43 -17.15
CA LEU A 23 6.04 43.51 -16.34
C LEU A 23 6.20 43.06 -14.87
N ALA A 24 7.44 42.88 -14.40
CA ALA A 24 7.73 42.47 -13.02
C ALA A 24 8.31 43.62 -12.16
N ALA A 25 7.82 44.85 -12.34
CA ALA A 25 8.20 46.00 -11.52
C ALA A 25 6.93 46.74 -11.04
N GLY A 26 6.24 46.16 -10.04
CA GLY A 26 5.03 46.77 -9.49
C GLY A 26 4.28 45.83 -8.55
N GLY A 27 4.89 45.49 -7.41
CA GLY A 27 4.26 44.58 -6.44
C GLY A 27 5.12 44.28 -5.21
N LEU A 28 5.91 45.24 -4.74
CA LEU A 28 6.52 45.18 -3.42
C LEU A 28 5.54 45.82 -2.44
N LEU A 29 4.88 45.00 -1.61
CA LEU A 29 4.40 45.27 -0.24
C LEU A 29 3.39 44.19 0.20
N SER A 30 3.86 42.96 0.42
CA SER A 30 3.36 42.12 1.51
C SER A 30 4.46 41.12 1.88
N GLY A 31 4.98 41.26 3.10
CA GLY A 31 6.07 40.47 3.61
C GLY A 31 5.65 39.02 3.84
N ARG A 32 5.89 38.16 2.85
CA ARG A 32 6.21 36.76 3.07
C ARG A 32 7.56 36.51 2.42
N ARG A 33 8.62 36.40 3.23
CA ARG A 33 9.86 35.76 2.77
C ARG A 33 9.47 34.34 2.38
N SER A 34 9.34 34.08 1.07
CA SER A 34 9.47 32.72 0.58
C SER A 34 10.89 32.29 0.92
N VAL A 35 11.03 31.40 1.89
CA VAL A 35 12.27 30.67 2.06
C VAL A 35 12.39 29.84 0.79
N ALA A 36 13.21 30.32 -0.16
CA ALA A 36 13.60 29.49 -1.29
C ALA A 36 14.19 28.22 -0.68
N ALA A 37 13.65 27.06 -1.05
CA ALA A 37 14.29 25.79 -0.71
C ALA A 37 15.74 25.89 -1.21
N PRO A 38 16.73 25.49 -0.39
CA PRO A 38 18.12 25.47 -0.86
C PRO A 38 18.16 24.65 -2.15
N ALA A 39 18.95 25.09 -3.13
CA ALA A 39 19.20 24.28 -4.32
C ALA A 39 19.58 22.88 -3.86
N ALA A 40 18.87 21.85 -4.34
CA ALA A 40 19.22 20.48 -4.01
C ALA A 40 20.67 20.27 -4.41
N ASP A 41 21.51 19.81 -3.48
CA ASP A 41 22.90 19.44 -3.76
C ASP A 41 22.92 18.38 -4.88
N GLU A 42 24.06 18.26 -5.58
CA GLU A 42 24.25 17.16 -6.52
C GLU A 42 23.99 15.81 -5.84
N LEU A 43 23.44 14.84 -6.58
CA LEU A 43 23.16 13.50 -6.07
C LEU A 43 24.44 12.86 -5.53
N GLN A 44 24.49 12.62 -4.21
CA GLN A 44 25.66 12.01 -3.57
C GLN A 44 25.51 10.48 -3.55
N LEU A 45 26.33 9.77 -4.33
CA LEU A 45 26.31 8.29 -4.39
C LEU A 45 27.03 7.63 -3.21
N GLY A 46 26.65 7.98 -1.98
CA GLY A 46 27.28 7.51 -0.74
C GLY A 46 26.30 7.42 0.44
N SER A 47 26.82 7.51 1.67
CA SER A 47 26.02 7.39 2.90
C SER A 47 24.90 8.44 3.04
N ASN A 48 25.05 9.59 2.36
CA ASN A 48 24.11 10.71 2.41
C ASN A 48 23.16 10.73 1.19
N LEU A 49 22.99 9.60 0.48
CA LEU A 49 22.21 9.53 -0.77
C LEU A 49 20.82 10.15 -0.64
N TYR A 50 20.05 9.75 0.37
CA TYR A 50 18.70 10.25 0.57
C TYR A 50 18.70 11.69 1.12
N GLU A 51 19.62 12.01 2.02
CA GLU A 51 19.74 13.36 2.60
C GLU A 51 20.12 14.39 1.54
N SER A 52 20.92 14.04 0.54
CA SER A 52 21.31 14.93 -0.57
C SER A 52 20.10 15.40 -1.40
N VAL A 53 19.00 14.65 -1.39
CA VAL A 53 17.72 15.01 -2.02
C VAL A 53 16.65 15.42 -1.01
N GLY A 54 17.04 15.72 0.23
CA GLY A 54 16.16 16.23 1.29
C GLY A 54 15.32 15.16 2.00
N VAL A 55 15.64 13.88 1.84
CA VAL A 55 14.91 12.76 2.46
C VAL A 55 15.71 12.21 3.63
N THR A 56 15.15 12.25 4.84
CA THR A 56 15.78 11.61 6.00
C THR A 56 15.40 10.12 6.06
N PRO A 57 16.40 9.19 6.07
CA PRO A 57 16.19 7.77 6.31
C PRO A 57 15.43 7.47 7.61
N ILE A 58 14.87 6.27 7.68
CA ILE A 58 14.06 5.81 8.79
C ILE A 58 14.57 4.47 9.32
N VAL A 59 14.35 4.21 10.60
CA VAL A 59 14.41 2.87 11.19
C VAL A 59 13.03 2.23 11.05
N ASN A 60 12.96 1.09 10.35
CA ASN A 60 11.71 0.43 10.03
C ASN A 60 11.35 -0.65 11.07
N CYS A 61 10.51 -0.28 12.04
CA CYS A 61 9.90 -1.20 13.00
C CYS A 61 8.49 -1.62 12.59
N LYS A 62 8.06 -1.33 11.36
CA LYS A 62 6.68 -1.48 10.89
C LYS A 62 6.47 -2.73 10.04
N GLY A 63 7.48 -3.13 9.29
CA GLY A 63 7.41 -4.24 8.35
C GLY A 63 7.43 -3.78 6.90
N THR A 64 6.82 -4.57 6.01
CA THR A 64 7.09 -4.51 4.56
C THR A 64 6.20 -3.54 3.77
N PHE A 65 5.86 -2.40 4.38
CA PHE A 65 4.93 -1.42 3.78
C PHE A 65 5.58 -0.61 2.65
N THR A 66 4.88 -0.47 1.53
CA THR A 66 5.39 0.20 0.32
C THR A 66 5.74 1.67 0.55
N ILE A 67 4.92 2.40 1.31
CA ILE A 67 5.15 3.84 1.60
C ILE A 67 6.47 4.11 2.35
N ILE A 68 7.03 3.08 2.98
CA ILE A 68 8.33 3.10 3.67
C ILE A 68 9.34 2.14 3.01
N THR A 69 9.18 1.88 1.72
CA THR A 69 10.14 1.16 0.86
C THR A 69 10.30 -0.35 1.12
N GLY A 70 9.39 -0.97 1.88
CA GLY A 70 9.37 -2.42 2.10
C GLY A 70 10.63 -2.94 2.77
N SER A 71 11.36 -3.83 2.08
CA SER A 71 12.54 -4.50 2.62
C SER A 71 13.85 -3.98 2.03
N LEU A 72 14.91 -4.01 2.85
CA LEU A 72 16.26 -3.84 2.34
C LEU A 72 16.73 -5.16 1.71
N THR A 73 17.10 -5.08 0.43
CA THR A 73 17.61 -6.20 -0.36
C THR A 73 18.86 -6.80 0.25
N LEU A 74 19.01 -8.12 0.09
CA LEU A 74 20.19 -8.85 0.53
C LEU A 74 21.45 -8.37 -0.23
N PRO A 75 22.66 -8.47 0.35
CA PRO A 75 23.91 -8.15 -0.34
C PRO A 75 24.06 -8.89 -1.68
N GLU A 76 23.67 -10.17 -1.74
CA GLU A 76 23.70 -11.00 -2.96
C GLU A 76 22.77 -10.46 -4.03
N VAL A 77 21.59 -9.96 -3.64
CA VAL A 77 20.60 -9.37 -4.55
C VAL A 77 21.18 -8.10 -5.18
N LYS A 78 21.78 -7.22 -4.37
CA LYS A 78 22.43 -5.99 -4.86
C LYS A 78 23.55 -6.30 -5.85
N ARG A 79 24.41 -7.28 -5.52
CA ARG A 79 25.49 -7.72 -6.42
C ARG A 79 24.94 -8.30 -7.72
N ALA A 80 23.91 -9.16 -7.65
CA ALA A 80 23.30 -9.72 -8.84
C ALA A 80 22.68 -8.65 -9.76
N MET A 81 22.03 -7.63 -9.18
CA MET A 81 21.48 -6.51 -9.93
C MET A 81 22.59 -5.67 -10.59
N ASP A 82 23.67 -5.37 -9.87
CA ASP A 82 24.82 -4.63 -10.41
C ASP A 82 25.48 -5.38 -11.58
N GLU A 83 25.77 -6.67 -11.41
CA GLU A 83 26.37 -7.50 -12.47
C GLU A 83 25.45 -7.66 -13.68
N ALA A 84 24.15 -7.86 -13.44
CA ALA A 84 23.16 -7.93 -14.52
C ALA A 84 23.14 -6.64 -15.34
N SER A 85 23.35 -5.47 -14.72
CA SER A 85 23.33 -4.17 -15.39
C SER A 85 24.43 -4.00 -16.46
N ARG A 86 25.50 -4.80 -16.38
CA ARG A 86 26.71 -4.68 -17.22
C ARG A 86 26.65 -5.47 -18.55
N HIS A 87 25.59 -6.24 -18.78
CA HIS A 87 25.48 -7.15 -19.93
C HIS A 87 24.14 -7.00 -20.67
N TYR A 88 24.14 -7.26 -21.98
CA TYR A 88 22.92 -7.41 -22.78
C TYR A 88 22.60 -8.89 -22.96
N VAL A 89 21.32 -9.27 -22.87
CA VAL A 89 20.83 -10.64 -23.04
C VAL A 89 19.47 -10.65 -23.74
N HIS A 90 19.11 -11.78 -24.36
CA HIS A 90 17.76 -11.97 -24.88
C HIS A 90 16.80 -12.30 -23.73
N MET A 91 15.70 -11.56 -23.61
CA MET A 91 14.80 -11.67 -22.45
C MET A 91 14.08 -13.01 -22.36
N ASP A 92 13.74 -13.63 -23.49
CA ASP A 92 13.11 -14.97 -23.47
C ASP A 92 14.10 -16.07 -23.10
N GLU A 93 15.37 -15.96 -23.51
CA GLU A 93 16.41 -16.90 -23.09
C GLU A 93 16.68 -16.78 -21.59
N LEU A 94 16.72 -15.53 -21.10
CA LEU A 94 16.85 -15.21 -19.69
C LEU A 94 15.67 -15.80 -18.89
N MET A 95 14.42 -15.47 -19.26
CA MET A 95 13.25 -15.92 -18.51
C MET A 95 13.08 -17.44 -18.59
N ASN A 96 13.41 -18.08 -19.72
CA ASN A 96 13.39 -19.53 -19.81
C ASN A 96 14.38 -20.18 -18.83
N SER A 97 15.60 -19.66 -18.75
CA SER A 97 16.64 -20.18 -17.85
C SER A 97 16.33 -19.91 -16.38
N VAL A 98 15.89 -18.68 -16.06
CA VAL A 98 15.48 -18.29 -14.71
C VAL A 98 14.26 -19.08 -14.26
N GLY A 99 13.28 -19.28 -15.14
CA GLY A 99 12.06 -20.04 -14.82
C GLY A 99 12.34 -21.51 -14.50
N ALA A 100 13.25 -22.15 -15.25
CA ALA A 100 13.72 -23.49 -14.94
C ALA A 100 14.43 -23.54 -13.58
N ARG A 101 15.31 -22.58 -13.30
CA ARG A 101 16.04 -22.52 -12.04
C ARG A 101 15.10 -22.28 -10.84
N LEU A 102 14.11 -21.42 -10.98
CA LEU A 102 13.08 -21.20 -9.96
C LEU A 102 12.28 -22.47 -9.70
N ALA A 103 11.96 -23.25 -10.74
CA ALA A 103 11.29 -24.55 -10.59
C ALA A 103 12.13 -25.51 -9.73
N GLU A 104 13.43 -25.63 -10.01
CA GLU A 104 14.35 -26.49 -9.23
C GLU A 104 14.42 -26.11 -7.75
N LEU A 105 14.53 -24.81 -7.46
CA LEU A 105 14.66 -24.27 -6.11
C LEU A 105 13.37 -24.41 -5.31
N THR A 106 12.24 -24.10 -5.92
CA THR A 106 10.93 -23.98 -5.24
C THR A 106 10.09 -25.25 -5.29
N LYS A 107 10.50 -26.23 -6.12
CA LYS A 107 9.76 -27.46 -6.41
C LYS A 107 8.41 -27.23 -7.09
N ALA A 108 8.19 -26.03 -7.64
CA ALA A 108 7.09 -25.77 -8.57
C ALA A 108 7.42 -26.32 -9.96
N GLU A 109 6.43 -26.43 -10.85
CA GLU A 109 6.64 -26.86 -12.23
C GLU A 109 7.39 -25.81 -13.06
N TRP A 110 7.15 -24.52 -12.77
CA TRP A 110 7.84 -23.39 -13.37
C TRP A 110 7.80 -22.15 -12.48
N GLY A 111 8.61 -21.13 -12.82
CA GLY A 111 8.58 -19.81 -12.20
C GLY A 111 8.72 -18.68 -13.22
N ILE A 112 8.16 -17.50 -12.92
CA ILE A 112 8.45 -16.25 -13.63
C ILE A 112 8.69 -15.12 -12.63
N VAL A 113 9.53 -14.16 -13.01
CA VAL A 113 9.72 -12.91 -12.28
C VAL A 113 8.94 -11.79 -12.98
N THR A 114 8.24 -10.96 -12.22
CA THR A 114 7.35 -9.90 -12.73
C THR A 114 7.65 -8.55 -12.06
N ALA A 115 7.10 -7.46 -12.60
CA ALA A 115 7.15 -6.13 -11.98
C ALA A 115 6.18 -6.02 -10.79
N GLY A 116 6.46 -6.76 -9.73
CA GLY A 116 5.66 -6.82 -8.52
C GLY A 116 4.62 -7.94 -8.57
N CYS A 117 4.05 -8.26 -7.40
CA CYS A 117 2.99 -9.29 -7.29
C CYS A 117 1.74 -8.89 -8.09
N ALA A 118 1.39 -7.60 -8.11
CA ALA A 118 0.28 -7.10 -8.93
C ALA A 118 0.46 -7.43 -10.42
N ALA A 119 1.68 -7.27 -10.97
CA ALA A 119 1.95 -7.65 -12.36
C ALA A 119 1.80 -9.16 -12.59
N ALA A 120 2.18 -10.01 -11.63
CA ALA A 120 1.94 -11.44 -11.71
C ALA A 120 0.44 -11.78 -11.80
N LEU A 121 -0.40 -11.11 -10.99
CA LEU A 121 -1.85 -11.26 -11.05
C LEU A 121 -2.39 -10.81 -12.42
N THR A 122 -1.93 -9.67 -12.95
CA THR A 122 -2.35 -9.17 -14.26
C THR A 122 -1.93 -10.10 -15.40
N HIS A 123 -0.66 -10.53 -15.45
CA HIS A 123 -0.15 -11.42 -16.50
C HIS A 123 -0.87 -12.78 -16.49
N THR A 124 -1.10 -13.32 -15.29
CA THR A 124 -1.89 -14.54 -15.11
C THR A 124 -3.32 -14.37 -15.62
N THR A 125 -3.97 -13.27 -15.25
CA THR A 125 -5.35 -13.00 -15.69
C THR A 125 -5.41 -12.88 -17.20
N ALA A 126 -4.45 -12.18 -17.83
CA ALA A 126 -4.34 -12.07 -19.28
C ALA A 126 -4.15 -13.45 -19.94
N ALA A 127 -3.29 -14.29 -19.39
CA ALA A 127 -3.08 -15.67 -19.86
C ALA A 127 -4.36 -16.53 -19.75
N CYS A 128 -5.13 -16.39 -18.66
CA CYS A 128 -6.39 -17.11 -18.49
C CYS A 128 -7.51 -16.65 -19.45
N ILE A 129 -7.43 -15.41 -19.95
CA ILE A 129 -8.39 -14.83 -20.90
C ILE A 129 -8.00 -15.14 -22.35
N ALA A 130 -6.76 -14.80 -22.73
CA ALA A 130 -6.29 -14.78 -24.11
C ALA A 130 -5.38 -15.96 -24.46
N GLY A 131 -4.84 -16.67 -23.46
CA GLY A 131 -3.82 -17.69 -23.67
C GLY A 131 -2.59 -17.12 -24.37
N THR A 132 -2.15 -17.81 -25.41
CA THR A 132 -1.02 -17.43 -26.27
C THR A 132 -1.45 -17.00 -27.67
N ASP A 133 -2.73 -16.66 -27.85
CA ASP A 133 -3.31 -16.23 -29.13
C ASP A 133 -3.08 -14.72 -29.33
N PRO A 134 -2.19 -14.29 -30.26
CA PRO A 134 -1.85 -12.89 -30.40
C PRO A 134 -3.05 -12.00 -30.75
N GLU A 135 -4.04 -12.50 -31.51
CA GLU A 135 -5.23 -11.71 -31.85
C GLU A 135 -6.05 -11.41 -30.60
N LYS A 136 -6.20 -12.38 -29.70
CA LYS A 136 -6.88 -12.16 -28.41
C LYS A 136 -6.05 -11.26 -27.49
N MET A 137 -4.73 -11.45 -27.45
CA MET A 137 -3.83 -10.67 -26.62
C MET A 137 -3.85 -9.18 -26.98
N GLN A 138 -3.89 -8.84 -28.28
CA GLN A 138 -3.95 -7.45 -28.75
C GLN A 138 -5.29 -6.76 -28.45
N ARG A 139 -6.36 -7.52 -28.21
CA ARG A 139 -7.68 -6.96 -27.92
C ARG A 139 -7.84 -6.53 -26.47
N LEU A 140 -7.04 -7.05 -25.55
CA LEU A 140 -7.09 -6.70 -24.13
C LEU A 140 -6.90 -5.17 -23.95
N PRO A 141 -7.75 -4.48 -23.16
CA PRO A 141 -8.75 -5.01 -22.22
C PRO A 141 -10.18 -5.13 -22.78
N ASN A 142 -10.40 -5.05 -24.10
CA ASN A 142 -11.71 -5.35 -24.68
C ASN A 142 -11.95 -6.87 -24.68
N LEU A 143 -12.89 -7.31 -23.83
CA LEU A 143 -13.17 -8.73 -23.59
C LEU A 143 -14.39 -9.26 -24.37
N GLU A 144 -14.89 -8.54 -25.38
CA GLU A 144 -16.04 -8.98 -26.17
C GLU A 144 -15.79 -10.36 -26.80
N GLY A 145 -16.67 -11.33 -26.58
CA GLY A 145 -16.49 -12.70 -27.07
C GLY A 145 -15.33 -13.48 -26.43
N LEU A 146 -14.66 -12.94 -25.41
CA LEU A 146 -13.65 -13.62 -24.60
C LEU A 146 -14.22 -13.99 -23.22
N LYS A 147 -13.48 -14.80 -22.47
CA LYS A 147 -13.75 -14.98 -21.04
C LYS A 147 -13.57 -13.65 -20.32
N ASN A 148 -14.53 -13.28 -19.47
CA ASN A 148 -14.59 -11.94 -18.88
C ASN A 148 -15.00 -11.92 -17.41
N GLU A 149 -15.05 -13.08 -16.75
CA GLU A 149 -15.38 -13.18 -15.32
C GLU A 149 -14.22 -13.76 -14.51
N VAL A 150 -13.90 -13.11 -13.40
CA VAL A 150 -12.99 -13.65 -12.36
C VAL A 150 -13.81 -13.82 -11.09
N ILE A 151 -13.83 -15.05 -10.58
CA ILE A 151 -14.54 -15.35 -9.32
C ILE A 151 -13.59 -15.07 -8.15
N ILE A 152 -14.06 -14.33 -7.14
CA ILE A 152 -13.29 -14.02 -5.93
C ILE A 152 -14.19 -14.27 -4.71
N PRO A 153 -13.82 -15.18 -3.77
CA PRO A 153 -14.54 -15.32 -2.51
C PRO A 153 -14.61 -13.99 -1.76
N LEU A 154 -15.71 -13.69 -1.08
CA LEU A 154 -15.88 -12.40 -0.39
C LEU A 154 -14.76 -12.11 0.63
N HIS A 155 -14.27 -13.14 1.33
CA HIS A 155 -13.16 -13.00 2.29
C HIS A 155 -11.81 -12.67 1.62
N SER A 156 -11.70 -12.86 0.30
CA SER A 156 -10.52 -12.60 -0.51
C SER A 156 -10.53 -11.23 -1.20
N ARG A 157 -11.62 -10.46 -1.11
CA ARG A 157 -11.69 -9.11 -1.69
C ARG A 157 -10.76 -8.15 -0.94
N ASN A 158 -9.95 -7.40 -1.69
CA ASN A 158 -9.08 -6.34 -1.19
C ASN A 158 -8.78 -5.29 -2.29
N VAL A 159 -7.97 -4.27 -1.99
CA VAL A 159 -7.54 -3.24 -2.96
C VAL A 159 -6.76 -3.79 -4.17
N TYR A 160 -6.06 -4.92 -4.00
CA TYR A 160 -5.18 -5.49 -5.03
C TYR A 160 -5.94 -6.23 -6.13
N ASP A 161 -7.25 -6.48 -5.95
CA ASP A 161 -8.13 -6.94 -7.03
C ASP A 161 -8.15 -5.97 -8.24
N HIS A 162 -7.64 -4.74 -8.07
CA HIS A 162 -7.42 -3.81 -9.18
C HIS A 162 -6.51 -4.42 -10.26
N ALA A 163 -5.49 -5.18 -9.86
CA ALA A 163 -4.54 -5.82 -10.78
C ALA A 163 -5.22 -6.78 -11.77
N VAL A 164 -6.33 -7.41 -11.37
CA VAL A 164 -7.13 -8.26 -12.25
C VAL A 164 -8.20 -7.45 -12.98
N ARG A 165 -8.88 -6.50 -12.31
CA ARG A 165 -9.92 -5.66 -12.91
C ARG A 165 -9.44 -4.76 -14.05
N MET A 166 -8.17 -4.36 -14.05
CA MET A 166 -7.63 -3.50 -15.11
C MET A 166 -7.67 -4.13 -16.51
N LEU A 167 -7.86 -5.45 -16.61
CA LEU A 167 -8.08 -6.16 -17.87
C LEU A 167 -9.53 -6.10 -18.38
N GLY A 168 -10.44 -5.43 -17.67
CA GLY A 168 -11.85 -5.29 -18.06
C GLY A 168 -12.76 -6.42 -17.56
N VAL A 169 -12.26 -7.32 -16.70
CA VAL A 169 -13.04 -8.43 -16.15
C VAL A 169 -14.11 -7.93 -15.17
N LYS A 170 -15.24 -8.64 -15.14
CA LYS A 170 -16.23 -8.56 -14.07
C LYS A 170 -15.80 -9.45 -12.91
N ILE A 171 -15.81 -8.90 -11.70
CA ILE A 171 -15.63 -9.69 -10.49
C ILE A 171 -16.96 -10.33 -10.11
N VAL A 172 -16.95 -11.66 -9.93
CA VAL A 172 -18.10 -12.43 -9.43
C VAL A 172 -17.77 -12.84 -8.00
N GLU A 173 -18.52 -12.32 -7.04
CA GLU A 173 -18.33 -12.62 -5.62
C GLU A 173 -19.13 -13.86 -5.21
N VAL A 174 -18.54 -14.67 -4.33
CA VAL A 174 -19.20 -15.85 -3.75
C VAL A 174 -18.92 -15.94 -2.25
N SER A 175 -19.93 -16.40 -1.51
CA SER A 175 -19.90 -16.53 -0.04
C SER A 175 -20.11 -17.96 0.44
N SER A 176 -20.42 -18.90 -0.45
CA SER A 176 -20.58 -20.32 -0.16
C SER A 176 -20.01 -21.22 -1.26
N ALA A 177 -19.79 -22.51 -0.95
CA ALA A 177 -19.35 -23.49 -1.94
C ALA A 177 -20.38 -23.69 -3.07
N GLN A 178 -21.67 -23.63 -2.73
CA GLN A 178 -22.78 -23.74 -3.68
C GLN A 178 -22.82 -22.55 -4.65
N GLU A 179 -22.61 -21.33 -4.13
CA GLU A 179 -22.46 -20.14 -4.98
C GLU A 179 -21.24 -20.25 -5.89
N LEU A 180 -20.11 -20.75 -5.38
CA LEU A 180 -18.91 -20.99 -6.20
C LEU A 180 -19.18 -21.97 -7.35
N GLU A 181 -19.79 -23.13 -7.04
CA GLU A 181 -20.14 -24.12 -8.06
C GLU A 181 -21.09 -23.55 -9.12
N SER A 182 -22.06 -22.74 -8.70
CA SER A 182 -23.06 -22.13 -9.58
C SER A 182 -22.51 -20.97 -10.41
N ALA A 183 -21.51 -20.26 -9.90
CA ALA A 183 -20.88 -19.12 -10.56
C ALA A 183 -19.96 -19.54 -11.73
N ILE A 184 -19.38 -20.74 -11.67
CA ILE A 184 -18.48 -21.23 -12.73
C ILE A 184 -19.28 -21.50 -14.02
N ASN A 185 -18.91 -20.79 -15.09
CA ASN A 185 -19.57 -20.87 -16.39
C ASN A 185 -18.56 -20.62 -17.54
N PRO A 186 -18.95 -20.72 -18.83
CA PRO A 186 -18.03 -20.54 -19.96
C PRO A 186 -17.30 -19.18 -20.01
N LYS A 187 -17.80 -18.13 -19.35
CA LYS A 187 -17.17 -16.81 -19.25
C LYS A 187 -16.11 -16.73 -18.16
N THR A 188 -16.02 -17.73 -17.28
CA THR A 188 -15.07 -17.75 -16.16
C THR A 188 -13.64 -17.97 -16.66
N ALA A 189 -12.81 -16.93 -16.50
CA ALA A 189 -11.37 -16.96 -16.81
C ALA A 189 -10.58 -17.72 -15.74
N MET A 190 -10.78 -17.37 -14.47
CA MET A 190 -10.07 -17.96 -13.33
C MET A 190 -10.77 -17.65 -12.00
N ILE A 191 -10.31 -18.29 -10.93
CA ILE A 191 -10.65 -17.96 -9.54
C ILE A 191 -9.40 -17.37 -8.86
N MET A 192 -9.56 -16.26 -8.14
CA MET A 192 -8.50 -15.64 -7.34
C MET A 192 -8.80 -15.75 -5.85
N ILE A 193 -7.81 -16.17 -5.08
CA ILE A 193 -7.86 -16.27 -3.61
C ILE A 193 -6.79 -15.35 -3.03
N MET A 194 -7.13 -14.59 -1.98
CA MET A 194 -6.13 -13.90 -1.16
C MET A 194 -5.72 -14.84 -0.04
N ALA A 195 -4.44 -15.16 0.04
CA ALA A 195 -3.90 -15.95 1.14
C ALA A 195 -4.13 -15.20 2.47
N SER A 196 -4.78 -15.89 3.41
CA SER A 196 -5.14 -15.37 4.72
C SER A 196 -5.65 -16.51 5.60
N PRO A 197 -5.76 -16.35 6.94
CA PRO A 197 -6.36 -17.35 7.83
C PRO A 197 -7.74 -17.82 7.37
N ARG A 198 -8.53 -16.92 6.76
CA ARG A 198 -9.88 -17.23 6.25
C ARG A 198 -9.88 -18.15 5.02
N ALA A 199 -8.74 -18.30 4.35
CA ALA A 199 -8.56 -19.19 3.20
C ALA A 199 -7.92 -20.54 3.58
N GLU A 200 -7.64 -20.79 4.86
CA GLU A 200 -6.96 -22.02 5.29
C GLU A 200 -7.92 -23.18 5.60
N SER A 201 -9.13 -22.87 6.07
CA SER A 201 -10.12 -23.88 6.48
C SER A 201 -11.55 -23.45 6.13
N GLY A 202 -12.50 -24.38 6.25
CA GLY A 202 -13.91 -24.16 5.95
C GLY A 202 -14.29 -24.36 4.47
N PRO A 203 -15.57 -24.12 4.11
CA PRO A 203 -16.11 -24.46 2.80
C PRO A 203 -15.45 -23.74 1.61
N LEU A 204 -14.90 -22.55 1.86
CA LEU A 204 -14.16 -21.75 0.88
C LEU A 204 -12.66 -21.67 1.23
N SER A 205 -12.10 -22.73 1.82
CA SER A 205 -10.64 -22.86 1.92
C SER A 205 -9.99 -23.00 0.55
N THR A 206 -8.70 -22.71 0.46
CA THR A 206 -7.90 -22.85 -0.77
C THR A 206 -8.05 -24.25 -1.37
N GLU A 207 -7.96 -25.29 -0.54
CA GLU A 207 -8.10 -26.69 -0.99
C GLU A 207 -9.49 -26.99 -1.55
N ASN A 208 -10.55 -26.57 -0.85
CA ASN A 208 -11.93 -26.82 -1.26
C ASN A 208 -12.27 -26.06 -2.55
N ILE A 209 -11.83 -24.81 -2.67
CA ILE A 209 -11.98 -24.02 -3.91
C ILE A 209 -11.26 -24.71 -5.06
N CYS A 210 -10.02 -25.14 -4.87
CA CYS A 210 -9.25 -25.82 -5.91
C CYS A 210 -9.89 -27.14 -6.35
N LYS A 211 -10.48 -27.90 -5.41
CA LYS A 211 -11.22 -29.12 -5.71
C LYS A 211 -12.43 -28.85 -6.62
N ILE A 212 -13.24 -27.84 -6.30
CA ILE A 212 -14.40 -27.43 -7.11
C ILE A 212 -13.95 -26.94 -8.49
N ALA A 213 -12.94 -26.07 -8.54
CA ALA A 213 -12.41 -25.48 -9.77
C ALA A 213 -11.86 -26.55 -10.72
N ARG A 214 -11.13 -27.55 -10.19
CA ARG A 214 -10.57 -28.66 -10.96
C ARG A 214 -11.64 -29.48 -11.67
N ALA A 215 -12.77 -29.76 -11.01
CA ALA A 215 -13.87 -30.49 -11.61
C ALA A 215 -14.51 -29.76 -12.81
N LYS A 216 -14.26 -28.45 -12.94
CA LYS A 216 -14.78 -27.58 -14.03
C LYS A 216 -13.68 -27.04 -14.95
N ASN A 217 -12.43 -27.49 -14.78
CA ASN A 217 -11.26 -27.02 -15.54
C ASN A 217 -11.06 -25.48 -15.51
N VAL A 218 -11.26 -24.86 -14.35
CA VAL A 218 -11.02 -23.43 -14.13
C VAL A 218 -9.71 -23.23 -13.36
N PRO A 219 -8.75 -22.43 -13.85
CA PRO A 219 -7.52 -22.14 -13.13
C PRO A 219 -7.74 -21.38 -11.83
N VAL A 220 -6.93 -21.68 -10.82
CA VAL A 220 -6.90 -20.97 -9.53
C VAL A 220 -5.53 -20.33 -9.29
N ILE A 221 -5.53 -19.04 -8.93
CA ILE A 221 -4.35 -18.33 -8.43
C ILE A 221 -4.54 -17.91 -6.96
N VAL A 222 -3.49 -18.08 -6.18
CA VAL A 222 -3.38 -17.55 -4.81
C VAL A 222 -2.48 -16.32 -4.80
N ASP A 223 -3.01 -15.18 -4.37
CA ASP A 223 -2.22 -14.00 -4.01
C ASP A 223 -1.66 -14.19 -2.59
N ALA A 224 -0.39 -14.59 -2.53
CA ALA A 224 0.39 -14.77 -1.32
C ALA A 224 1.41 -13.64 -1.13
N ALA A 225 1.11 -12.43 -1.63
CA ALA A 225 2.06 -11.32 -1.69
C ALA A 225 2.78 -11.03 -0.37
N ALA A 226 2.11 -11.17 0.78
CA ALA A 226 2.64 -10.86 2.09
C ALA A 226 3.17 -12.09 2.86
N GLU A 227 3.06 -13.29 2.30
CA GLU A 227 3.39 -14.51 3.02
C GLU A 227 4.87 -14.89 2.93
N PHE A 228 5.29 -15.68 3.91
CA PHE A 228 6.54 -16.42 3.87
C PHE A 228 6.55 -17.44 2.72
N LEU A 229 7.65 -17.55 1.98
CA LEU A 229 7.79 -18.51 0.88
C LEU A 229 8.04 -19.92 1.43
N THR A 230 7.03 -20.80 1.30
CA THR A 230 7.15 -22.23 1.63
C THR A 230 7.68 -23.01 0.43
N ILE A 231 8.50 -24.03 0.68
CA ILE A 231 9.12 -24.89 -0.35
C ILE A 231 8.93 -26.37 0.05
N PRO A 232 8.17 -27.18 -0.71
CA PRO A 232 7.27 -26.77 -1.79
C PRO A 232 6.17 -25.79 -1.30
N SER A 233 5.63 -24.98 -2.20
CA SER A 233 4.57 -24.02 -1.85
C SER A 233 3.34 -24.74 -1.30
N ILE A 234 2.87 -24.34 -0.10
CA ILE A 234 1.67 -24.91 0.52
C ILE A 234 0.40 -24.68 -0.32
N HIS A 235 0.34 -23.58 -1.08
CA HIS A 235 -0.80 -23.24 -1.92
C HIS A 235 -0.89 -24.12 -3.16
N LEU A 236 0.25 -24.42 -3.78
CA LEU A 236 0.33 -25.39 -4.88
C LEU A 236 0.00 -26.80 -4.38
N GLN A 237 0.48 -27.18 -3.18
CA GLN A 237 0.12 -28.46 -2.54
C GLN A 237 -1.38 -28.58 -2.26
N ARG A 238 -2.04 -27.48 -1.89
CA ARG A 238 -3.51 -27.39 -1.73
C ARG A 238 -4.26 -27.39 -3.07
N GLY A 239 -3.56 -27.45 -4.21
CA GLY A 239 -4.13 -27.66 -5.53
C GLY A 239 -4.30 -26.41 -6.38
N ALA A 240 -3.79 -25.24 -5.95
CA ALA A 240 -3.77 -24.06 -6.79
C ALA A 240 -2.87 -24.27 -8.02
N ASN A 241 -3.23 -23.67 -9.15
CA ASN A 241 -2.41 -23.77 -10.36
C ASN A 241 -1.22 -22.79 -10.32
N MET A 242 -1.41 -21.67 -9.61
CA MET A 242 -0.49 -20.55 -9.58
C MET A 242 -0.49 -19.89 -8.21
N VAL A 243 0.65 -19.36 -7.79
CA VAL A 243 0.79 -18.58 -6.56
C VAL A 243 1.75 -17.42 -6.79
N ALA A 244 1.36 -16.22 -6.35
CA ALA A 244 2.12 -15.01 -6.53
C ALA A 244 2.63 -14.46 -5.19
N TYR A 245 3.91 -14.09 -5.14
CA TYR A 245 4.58 -13.52 -3.97
C TYR A 245 5.18 -12.16 -4.33
N SER A 246 5.34 -11.30 -3.32
CA SER A 246 6.06 -10.03 -3.46
C SER A 246 7.55 -10.22 -3.16
N GLY A 247 8.42 -9.76 -4.07
CA GLY A 247 9.87 -9.86 -3.91
C GLY A 247 10.41 -9.00 -2.77
N GLY A 248 10.01 -7.72 -2.78
CA GLY A 248 10.37 -6.69 -1.78
C GLY A 248 9.78 -6.85 -0.39
N LYS A 249 9.26 -8.02 -0.03
CA LYS A 249 8.72 -8.29 1.32
C LYS A 249 9.55 -9.35 2.01
N CYS A 250 8.96 -10.51 2.33
CA CYS A 250 9.60 -11.57 3.07
C CYS A 250 10.90 -12.05 2.40
N ILE A 251 10.87 -12.18 1.08
CA ILE A 251 11.98 -12.73 0.28
C ILE A 251 13.20 -11.79 0.30
N ARG A 252 13.02 -10.49 0.58
CA ARG A 252 14.08 -9.45 0.53
C ARG A 252 14.78 -9.37 -0.83
N GLY A 253 14.01 -9.62 -1.89
CA GLY A 253 14.41 -9.37 -3.27
C GLY A 253 14.14 -7.92 -3.68
N PRO A 254 14.36 -7.57 -4.96
CA PRO A 254 14.11 -6.22 -5.46
C PRO A 254 12.71 -5.72 -5.10
N GLN A 255 12.62 -4.46 -4.65
CA GLN A 255 11.42 -3.92 -4.01
C GLN A 255 10.19 -3.96 -4.93
N SER A 256 10.38 -3.66 -6.22
CA SER A 256 9.35 -3.61 -7.25
C SER A 256 9.18 -4.92 -8.02
N ALA A 257 9.71 -6.04 -7.54
CA ALA A 257 9.62 -7.33 -8.22
C ALA A 257 8.59 -8.28 -7.57
N GLY A 258 8.10 -9.24 -8.35
CA GLY A 258 7.18 -10.30 -7.95
C GLY A 258 7.68 -11.66 -8.39
N LEU A 259 7.25 -12.71 -7.70
CA LEU A 259 7.55 -14.10 -8.03
C LEU A 259 6.24 -14.83 -8.26
N LEU A 260 6.04 -15.40 -9.45
CA LEU A 260 4.92 -16.27 -9.76
C LEU A 260 5.45 -17.69 -9.94
N LEU A 261 4.86 -18.64 -9.21
CA LEU A 261 5.20 -20.07 -9.27
C LEU A 261 3.94 -20.86 -9.64
N GLY A 262 4.09 -21.96 -10.38
CA GLY A 262 2.93 -22.78 -10.74
C GLY A 262 3.12 -23.63 -11.98
N ARG A 263 2.00 -23.99 -12.61
CA ARG A 263 1.91 -24.82 -13.82
C ARG A 263 2.63 -24.17 -15.01
N LYS A 264 3.47 -24.91 -15.73
CA LYS A 264 4.42 -24.35 -16.70
C LYS A 264 3.75 -23.66 -17.87
N ASP A 265 2.75 -24.28 -18.45
CA ASP A 265 1.99 -23.75 -19.60
C ASP A 265 1.32 -22.39 -19.27
N LEU A 266 0.70 -22.26 -18.09
CA LEU A 266 0.06 -21.02 -17.64
C LEU A 266 1.09 -19.91 -17.41
N LEU A 267 2.23 -20.25 -16.81
CA LEU A 267 3.30 -19.30 -16.55
C LEU A 267 4.00 -18.85 -17.84
N GLN A 268 4.20 -19.75 -18.80
CA GLN A 268 4.72 -19.39 -20.13
C GLN A 268 3.73 -18.50 -20.90
N ALA A 269 2.43 -18.79 -20.82
CA ALA A 269 1.40 -17.90 -21.37
C ALA A 269 1.38 -16.53 -20.68
N ALA A 270 1.57 -16.48 -19.36
CA ALA A 270 1.68 -15.24 -18.60
C ALA A 270 2.92 -14.42 -19.04
N TRP A 271 4.05 -15.08 -19.30
CA TRP A 271 5.25 -14.42 -19.83
C TRP A 271 5.05 -13.84 -21.24
N LEU A 272 4.38 -14.58 -22.13
CA LEU A 272 4.01 -14.07 -23.46
C LEU A 272 3.06 -12.87 -23.40
N ASN A 273 2.24 -12.77 -22.35
CA ASN A 273 1.40 -11.61 -22.06
C ASN A 273 2.14 -10.48 -21.30
N SER A 274 3.41 -10.67 -20.95
CA SER A 274 4.26 -9.71 -20.24
C SER A 274 5.22 -8.96 -21.20
N ALA A 275 5.96 -7.99 -20.67
CA ALA A 275 7.07 -7.40 -21.40
C ALA A 275 8.25 -8.40 -21.51
N PRO A 276 8.98 -8.46 -22.63
CA PRO A 276 9.10 -7.44 -23.67
C PRO A 276 8.02 -7.49 -24.77
N HIS A 277 7.15 -8.51 -24.78
CA HIS A 277 6.11 -8.68 -25.79
C HIS A 277 5.14 -7.49 -25.78
N HIS A 278 4.67 -7.10 -26.97
CA HIS A 278 3.74 -5.99 -27.15
C HIS A 278 2.28 -6.37 -26.82
N ALA A 279 2.06 -7.02 -25.67
CA ALA A 279 0.74 -7.34 -25.14
C ALA A 279 0.33 -6.32 -24.05
N PHE A 280 -0.86 -6.50 -23.45
CA PHE A 280 -1.35 -5.62 -22.37
C PHE A 280 -0.32 -5.43 -21.24
N GLY A 281 0.37 -6.51 -20.84
CA GLY A 281 1.37 -6.50 -19.78
C GLY A 281 2.66 -5.76 -20.13
N ARG A 282 2.82 -5.21 -21.35
CA ARG A 282 4.00 -4.41 -21.73
C ARG A 282 4.21 -3.19 -20.84
N SER A 283 3.12 -2.65 -20.30
CA SER A 283 3.08 -1.54 -19.35
C SER A 283 3.60 -1.91 -17.95
N LEU A 284 3.72 -3.21 -17.65
CA LEU A 284 4.15 -3.78 -16.38
C LEU A 284 5.54 -4.43 -16.52
N LYS A 285 6.46 -3.70 -17.16
CA LYS A 285 7.79 -4.21 -17.54
C LYS A 285 8.68 -4.48 -16.32
N VAL A 286 9.26 -5.67 -16.28
CA VAL A 286 10.37 -6.02 -15.37
C VAL A 286 11.71 -5.93 -16.12
N GLY A 287 12.77 -5.43 -15.46
CA GLY A 287 14.12 -5.36 -16.00
C GLY A 287 14.94 -6.64 -15.75
N LYS A 288 16.05 -6.80 -16.47
CA LYS A 288 16.95 -7.95 -16.28
C LYS A 288 17.62 -7.92 -14.90
N GLU A 289 17.85 -6.71 -14.39
CA GLU A 289 18.38 -6.45 -13.05
C GLU A 289 17.42 -7.00 -12.00
N GLU A 290 16.13 -6.69 -12.07
CA GLU A 290 15.14 -7.23 -11.12
C GLU A 290 14.94 -8.74 -11.28
N ILE A 291 14.97 -9.27 -12.51
CA ILE A 291 14.89 -10.72 -12.76
C ILE A 291 16.04 -11.44 -12.05
N MET A 292 17.28 -10.99 -12.27
CA MET A 292 18.46 -11.61 -11.66
C MET A 292 18.53 -11.37 -10.15
N GLY A 293 18.14 -10.19 -9.69
CA GLY A 293 18.02 -9.89 -8.27
C GLY A 293 17.01 -10.79 -7.56
N MET A 294 15.85 -11.06 -8.17
CA MET A 294 14.87 -11.99 -7.63
C MET A 294 15.37 -13.43 -7.61
N LEU A 295 16.03 -13.88 -8.67
CA LEU A 295 16.63 -15.21 -8.69
C LEU A 295 17.64 -15.37 -7.54
N ALA A 296 18.53 -14.41 -7.35
CA ALA A 296 19.48 -14.40 -6.23
C ALA A 296 18.77 -14.41 -4.87
N ALA A 297 17.66 -13.70 -4.72
CA ALA A 297 16.88 -13.69 -3.48
C ALA A 297 16.28 -15.08 -3.17
N VAL A 298 15.77 -15.79 -4.18
CA VAL A 298 15.24 -17.16 -4.02
C VAL A 298 16.36 -18.17 -3.76
N GLU A 299 17.53 -18.01 -4.38
CA GLU A 299 18.70 -18.84 -4.06
C GLU A 299 19.19 -18.63 -2.62
N MET A 300 19.14 -17.40 -2.13
CA MET A 300 19.46 -17.11 -0.73
C MET A 300 18.37 -17.61 0.21
N TRP A 301 17.11 -17.64 -0.20
CA TRP A 301 16.01 -18.16 0.62
C TRP A 301 16.26 -19.59 1.08
N VAL A 302 16.79 -20.46 0.21
CA VAL A 302 17.09 -21.86 0.56
C VAL A 302 18.41 -22.03 1.34
N LYS A 303 19.25 -20.99 1.43
CA LYS A 303 20.55 -21.00 2.12
C LYS A 303 20.53 -20.30 3.48
N ARG A 304 19.64 -19.33 3.67
CA ARG A 304 19.51 -18.55 4.91
C ARG A 304 19.03 -19.43 6.05
N ASP A 305 19.61 -19.22 7.23
CA ASP A 305 19.15 -19.87 8.46
C ASP A 305 17.99 -19.08 9.06
N HIS A 306 16.78 -19.41 8.63
CA HIS A 306 15.55 -18.78 9.11
C HIS A 306 15.33 -18.96 10.62
N LYS A 307 15.88 -20.03 11.23
CA LYS A 307 15.78 -20.23 12.69
C LYS A 307 16.73 -19.28 13.43
N ALA A 308 17.94 -19.09 12.94
CA ALA A 308 18.87 -18.12 13.49
C ALA A 308 18.37 -16.68 13.33
N GLU A 309 17.77 -16.34 12.18
CA GLU A 309 17.12 -15.04 11.98
C GLU A 309 16.00 -14.80 12.99
N TRP A 310 15.15 -15.81 13.21
CA TRP A 310 14.10 -15.74 14.23
C TRP A 310 14.66 -15.54 15.63
N ALA A 311 15.68 -16.32 16.02
CA ALA A 311 16.34 -16.19 17.31
C ALA A 311 16.93 -14.79 17.49
N GLN A 312 17.57 -14.24 16.45
CA GLN A 312 18.09 -12.88 16.45
C GLN A 312 16.98 -11.83 16.65
N TRP A 313 15.85 -11.96 15.97
CA TRP A 313 14.70 -11.08 16.19
C TRP A 313 14.22 -11.11 17.64
N VAL A 314 14.09 -12.30 18.23
CA VAL A 314 13.71 -12.45 19.64
C VAL A 314 14.73 -11.77 20.56
N THR A 315 16.03 -11.94 20.32
CA THR A 315 17.09 -11.24 21.08
C THR A 315 16.95 -9.72 20.99
N TRP A 316 16.71 -9.17 19.80
CA TRP A 316 16.51 -7.72 19.61
C TRP A 316 15.27 -7.21 20.34
N LEU A 317 14.15 -7.93 20.24
CA LEU A 317 12.91 -7.57 20.93
C LEU A 317 13.08 -7.61 22.46
N ASN A 318 13.75 -8.64 22.99
CA ASN A 318 14.04 -8.74 24.42
C ASN A 318 14.92 -7.57 24.90
N SER A 319 15.97 -7.22 24.16
CA SER A 319 16.84 -6.09 24.50
C SER A 319 16.07 -4.75 24.57
N ILE A 320 15.14 -4.52 23.64
CA ILE A 320 14.26 -3.35 23.70
C ILE A 320 13.36 -3.43 24.94
N GLY A 321 12.75 -4.59 25.20
CA GLY A 321 11.88 -4.82 26.36
C GLY A 321 12.56 -4.56 27.69
N GLU A 322 13.77 -5.11 27.88
CA GLU A 322 14.61 -4.89 29.07
C GLU A 322 14.94 -3.41 29.29
N GLN A 323 15.14 -2.66 28.21
CA GLN A 323 15.47 -1.24 28.32
C GLN A 323 14.24 -0.38 28.69
N VAL A 324 13.08 -0.63 28.09
CA VAL A 324 11.87 0.19 28.34
C VAL A 324 11.19 -0.13 29.67
N THR A 325 11.32 -1.36 30.18
CA THR A 325 10.76 -1.78 31.48
C THR A 325 11.49 -1.18 32.68
N LYS A 326 12.62 -0.51 32.47
CA LYS A 326 13.26 0.37 33.48
C LYS A 326 12.39 1.58 33.85
N THR A 327 11.42 1.93 33.00
CA THR A 327 10.43 2.97 33.29
C THR A 327 9.28 2.37 34.08
N ALA A 328 8.99 2.91 35.26
CA ALA A 328 7.91 2.43 36.11
C ALA A 328 6.55 2.47 35.38
N GLY A 329 5.76 1.41 35.51
CA GLY A 329 4.43 1.29 34.87
C GLY A 329 4.45 0.84 33.40
N VAL A 330 5.63 0.62 32.81
CA VAL A 330 5.78 0.04 31.46
C VAL A 330 5.93 -1.48 31.54
N THR A 331 5.16 -2.19 30.73
CA THR A 331 5.21 -3.66 30.59
C THR A 331 5.40 -4.06 29.14
N THR A 332 5.89 -5.28 28.91
CA THR A 332 6.14 -5.78 27.56
C THR A 332 5.73 -7.24 27.38
N GLN A 333 5.29 -7.58 26.17
CA GLN A 333 4.94 -8.94 25.77
C GLN A 333 5.44 -9.21 24.35
N ILE A 334 6.07 -10.37 24.12
CA ILE A 334 6.29 -10.89 22.76
C ILE A 334 5.01 -11.58 22.29
N VAL A 335 4.49 -11.14 21.15
CA VAL A 335 3.31 -11.71 20.46
C VAL A 335 3.81 -12.55 19.30
N GLN A 336 3.38 -13.81 19.23
CA GLN A 336 3.72 -14.73 18.14
C GLN A 336 2.76 -14.55 16.96
N PRO A 337 3.22 -14.73 15.71
CA PRO A 337 2.34 -14.73 14.54
C PRO A 337 1.53 -16.03 14.45
N ASP A 338 0.29 -15.92 14.00
CA ASP A 338 -0.64 -17.05 13.88
C ASP A 338 -0.78 -17.58 12.43
N ASP A 339 -0.17 -16.90 11.45
CA ASP A 339 -0.28 -17.23 10.02
C ASP A 339 1.02 -16.95 9.23
N LEU A 340 1.03 -17.27 7.93
CA LEU A 340 2.21 -17.08 7.08
C LEU A 340 2.46 -15.63 6.66
N SER A 341 1.47 -14.73 6.83
CA SER A 341 1.54 -13.34 6.38
C SER A 341 2.37 -12.49 7.34
N ASN A 342 3.41 -11.82 6.82
CA ASN A 342 4.32 -11.01 7.63
C ASN A 342 4.82 -11.79 8.87
N HIS A 343 5.16 -13.07 8.68
CA HIS A 343 5.45 -14.03 9.73
C HIS A 343 6.71 -13.68 10.53
N ALA A 344 6.54 -12.92 11.61
CA ALA A 344 7.60 -12.54 12.55
C ALA A 344 7.00 -12.27 13.95
N PRO A 345 7.77 -12.49 15.04
CA PRO A 345 7.33 -12.10 16.38
C PRO A 345 7.26 -10.58 16.49
N GLN A 346 6.42 -10.07 17.39
CA GLN A 346 6.29 -8.62 17.64
C GLN A 346 6.44 -8.33 19.13
N LEU A 347 7.06 -7.20 19.48
CA LEU A 347 7.07 -6.71 20.85
C LEU A 347 5.94 -5.70 21.04
N ARG A 348 5.03 -5.98 21.96
CA ARG A 348 4.00 -5.06 22.42
C ARG A 348 4.46 -4.43 23.74
N ILE A 349 4.57 -3.11 23.78
CA ILE A 349 4.92 -2.32 24.96
C ILE A 349 3.66 -1.60 25.43
N GLN A 350 3.31 -1.68 26.71
CA GLN A 350 2.04 -1.19 27.25
C GLN A 350 2.24 -0.41 28.55
N TRP A 351 1.42 0.63 28.75
CA TRP A 351 1.39 1.45 29.96
C TRP A 351 0.07 2.20 30.08
N ASP A 352 -0.20 2.75 31.26
CA ASP A 352 -1.28 3.73 31.45
C ASP A 352 -0.80 5.14 31.07
N GLY A 353 -1.38 5.72 30.03
CA GLY A 353 -0.96 7.04 29.53
C GLY A 353 -1.37 8.20 30.43
N GLY A 354 -2.32 8.01 31.36
CA GLY A 354 -2.69 9.01 32.36
C GLY A 354 -1.61 9.11 33.44
N ALA A 355 -1.16 7.96 33.94
CA ALA A 355 -0.09 7.85 34.93
C ALA A 355 1.27 8.26 34.35
N LEU A 356 1.62 7.81 33.14
CA LEU A 356 2.89 8.15 32.51
C LEU A 356 2.89 9.55 31.88
N GLY A 357 1.71 10.11 31.60
CA GLY A 357 1.57 11.44 31.00
C GLY A 357 1.70 11.49 29.47
N ILE A 358 1.86 10.35 28.80
CA ILE A 358 1.96 10.25 27.33
C ILE A 358 1.19 9.04 26.79
N THR A 359 0.58 9.18 25.61
CA THR A 359 -0.15 8.11 24.93
C THR A 359 0.67 7.45 23.83
N GLY A 360 0.30 6.24 23.40
CA GLY A 360 1.04 5.54 22.35
C GLY A 360 1.01 6.27 21.00
N LYS A 361 -0.08 6.98 20.66
CA LYS A 361 -0.13 7.80 19.45
C LYS A 361 0.80 9.01 19.51
N GLU A 362 0.94 9.63 20.69
CA GLU A 362 1.88 10.72 20.91
C GLU A 362 3.34 10.22 20.81
N VAL A 363 3.64 9.03 21.35
CA VAL A 363 4.95 8.37 21.18
C VAL A 363 5.26 8.11 19.70
N GLU A 364 4.31 7.53 18.95
CA GLU A 364 4.47 7.29 17.51
C GLU A 364 4.79 8.58 16.74
N ASP A 365 4.07 9.66 17.04
CA ASP A 365 4.29 10.97 16.40
C ASP A 365 5.66 11.56 16.72
N ILE A 366 6.09 11.48 17.99
CA ILE A 366 7.42 11.97 18.44
C ILE A 366 8.53 11.20 17.73
N LEU A 367 8.43 9.87 17.68
CA LEU A 367 9.44 9.02 17.06
C LEU A 367 9.49 9.19 15.52
N LEU A 368 8.34 9.37 14.88
CA LEU A 368 8.27 9.59 13.43
C LEU A 368 8.90 10.93 13.00
N LYS A 369 8.74 11.97 13.83
CA LYS A 369 9.25 13.33 13.60
C LYS A 369 10.68 13.53 14.12
N GLY A 370 11.12 12.69 15.06
CA GLY A 370 12.41 12.76 15.72
C GLY A 370 13.62 12.46 14.84
N ARG A 371 14.80 12.45 15.47
CA ARG A 371 16.07 12.03 14.87
C ARG A 371 16.77 11.08 15.86
N PRO A 372 16.98 9.80 15.50
CA PRO A 372 16.58 9.16 14.24
C PRO A 372 15.06 9.04 14.10
N ARG A 373 14.58 8.97 12.85
CA ARG A 373 13.15 8.75 12.55
C ARG A 373 12.84 7.27 12.71
N ILE A 374 11.88 6.92 13.56
CA ILE A 374 11.49 5.53 13.81
C ILE A 374 10.02 5.37 13.46
N VAL A 375 9.70 4.37 12.63
CA VAL A 375 8.33 4.04 12.24
C VAL A 375 7.91 2.74 12.93
N LEU A 376 6.94 2.83 13.84
CA LEU A 376 6.44 1.70 14.62
C LEU A 376 5.43 0.84 13.85
N ALA A 377 5.27 -0.43 14.25
CA ALA A 377 4.28 -1.34 13.67
C ALA A 377 2.85 -0.87 13.94
N GLY A 378 2.60 -0.42 15.16
CA GLY A 378 1.33 0.15 15.56
C GLY A 378 1.42 0.89 16.88
N SER A 379 0.37 1.64 17.17
CA SER A 379 0.23 2.37 18.43
C SER A 379 -1.25 2.49 18.82
N THR A 380 -1.51 2.55 20.12
CA THR A 380 -2.85 2.80 20.69
C THR A 380 -2.75 3.82 21.82
N GLY A 381 -3.90 4.42 22.13
CA GLY A 381 -4.01 5.46 23.15
C GLY A 381 -4.12 6.84 22.50
N VAL A 382 -5.17 7.57 22.84
CA VAL A 382 -5.50 8.91 22.32
C VAL A 382 -6.02 9.74 23.48
N ARG A 383 -5.43 10.91 23.71
CA ARG A 383 -5.82 11.83 24.78
C ARG A 383 -7.07 12.64 24.39
N PRO A 384 -8.02 12.88 25.32
CA PRO A 384 -8.18 12.25 26.64
C PRO A 384 -9.01 10.94 26.59
N GLU A 385 -9.55 10.59 25.42
CA GLU A 385 -10.60 9.58 25.22
C GLU A 385 -10.20 8.16 25.62
N ARG A 386 -8.95 7.77 25.37
CA ARG A 386 -8.44 6.42 25.63
C ARG A 386 -6.99 6.50 26.07
N MET A 387 -6.77 6.55 27.38
CA MET A 387 -5.41 6.70 27.92
C MET A 387 -4.63 5.38 28.00
N ALA A 388 -5.30 4.21 28.00
CA ALA A 388 -4.64 2.91 27.89
C ALA A 388 -3.83 2.83 26.60
N SER A 389 -2.51 2.73 26.74
CA SER A 389 -1.57 3.02 25.66
C SER A 389 -0.68 1.83 25.35
N SER A 390 -0.35 1.71 24.07
CA SER A 390 0.64 0.73 23.62
C SER A 390 1.37 1.19 22.37
N VAL A 391 2.57 0.64 22.17
CA VAL A 391 3.25 0.64 20.88
C VAL A 391 3.69 -0.77 20.54
N THR A 392 3.81 -1.06 19.25
CA THR A 392 4.22 -2.36 18.72
C THR A 392 5.43 -2.22 17.81
N ILE A 393 6.38 -3.16 17.93
CA ILE A 393 7.61 -3.23 17.15
C ILE A 393 7.64 -4.56 16.43
N MET A 394 7.86 -4.50 15.11
CA MET A 394 8.13 -5.66 14.27
C MET A 394 9.61 -5.65 13.88
N PRO A 395 10.40 -6.67 14.26
CA PRO A 395 11.85 -6.69 14.08
C PRO A 395 12.26 -7.04 12.64
N TYR A 396 11.31 -7.47 11.82
CA TYR A 396 11.59 -8.13 10.54
C TYR A 396 12.39 -7.27 9.56
N MET A 397 12.18 -5.95 9.57
CA MET A 397 12.87 -4.98 8.70
C MET A 397 13.94 -4.17 9.43
N MET A 398 14.23 -4.52 10.69
CA MET A 398 15.33 -3.92 11.43
C MET A 398 16.67 -4.49 10.95
N MET A 399 17.67 -3.63 10.89
CA MET A 399 19.04 -3.98 10.58
C MET A 399 19.86 -4.16 11.87
N PRO A 400 21.08 -4.75 11.80
CA PRO A 400 21.97 -4.77 12.95
C PRO A 400 22.07 -3.39 13.61
N ASP A 401 22.05 -3.39 14.94
CA ASP A 401 22.07 -2.20 15.81
C ASP A 401 20.82 -1.30 15.83
N ASP A 402 19.86 -1.44 14.91
CA ASP A 402 18.60 -0.67 14.96
C ASP A 402 17.86 -0.85 16.29
N HIS A 403 17.93 -2.06 16.88
CA HIS A 403 17.31 -2.36 18.16
C HIS A 403 17.88 -1.52 19.31
N LYS A 404 19.16 -1.15 19.28
CA LYS A 404 19.77 -0.28 20.28
C LYS A 404 19.23 1.14 20.16
N THR A 405 19.18 1.64 18.92
CA THR A 405 18.61 2.95 18.60
C THR A 405 17.15 3.06 19.02
N VAL A 406 16.35 2.03 18.73
CA VAL A 406 14.93 1.97 19.07
C VAL A 406 14.74 1.88 20.58
N ALA A 407 15.51 1.03 21.27
CA ALA A 407 15.47 0.89 22.73
C ALA A 407 15.79 2.22 23.43
N GLU A 408 16.84 2.92 22.98
CA GLU A 408 17.24 4.21 23.55
C GLU A 408 16.17 5.28 23.31
N ALA A 409 15.66 5.40 22.08
CA ALA A 409 14.66 6.40 21.75
C ALA A 409 13.34 6.19 22.51
N LEU A 410 12.86 4.95 22.59
CA LEU A 410 11.66 4.61 23.35
C LEU A 410 11.86 4.87 24.85
N HIS A 411 12.97 4.41 25.42
CA HIS A 411 13.25 4.64 26.84
C HIS A 411 13.35 6.14 27.16
N ARG A 412 13.97 6.93 26.30
CA ARG A 412 14.05 8.39 26.46
C ARG A 412 12.67 9.04 26.50
N VAL A 413 11.79 8.68 25.57
CA VAL A 413 10.43 9.26 25.49
C VAL A 413 9.56 8.77 26.65
N LEU A 414 9.66 7.49 27.04
CA LEU A 414 8.84 6.92 28.10
C LEU A 414 9.30 7.32 29.51
N SER A 415 10.62 7.40 29.77
CA SER A 415 11.15 7.78 31.09
C SER A 415 11.05 9.28 31.38
N LYS A 416 11.06 10.11 30.34
CA LYS A 416 10.96 11.58 30.43
C LYS A 416 10.04 12.11 29.34
N PRO A 417 8.72 11.83 29.42
CA PRO A 417 7.80 12.27 28.40
C PRO A 417 7.73 13.80 28.35
N PRO A 418 7.66 14.40 27.15
CA PRO A 418 7.38 15.82 27.04
C PRO A 418 6.01 16.13 27.64
N ARG A 419 5.83 17.37 28.11
CA ARG A 419 4.52 17.81 28.59
C ARG A 419 3.53 17.84 27.44
N MET A 420 2.52 16.97 27.51
CA MET A 420 1.43 16.90 26.55
C MET A 420 0.22 17.66 27.10
N GLU A 421 -0.26 18.63 26.35
CA GLU A 421 -1.48 19.35 26.71
C GLU A 421 -2.70 18.54 26.29
N SER A 422 -3.68 18.44 27.18
CA SER A 422 -5.00 17.99 26.76
C SER A 422 -5.57 18.98 25.76
N PRO A 423 -6.19 18.50 24.67
CA PRO A 423 -7.01 19.37 23.84
C PRO A 423 -7.96 20.16 24.75
N SER A 424 -8.07 21.47 24.53
CA SER A 424 -9.03 22.28 25.28
C SER A 424 -10.40 21.62 25.21
N PRO A 425 -11.16 21.56 26.33
CA PRO A 425 -12.52 21.09 26.28
C PRO A 425 -13.26 21.87 25.19
N PRO A 426 -14.00 21.18 24.32
CA PRO A 426 -14.99 21.83 23.50
C PRO A 426 -15.78 22.91 24.25
N SER A 427 -16.07 24.04 23.59
CA SER A 427 -17.14 24.90 24.07
C SER A 427 -18.45 24.09 24.12
N ASP A 428 -19.12 24.07 25.27
CA ASP A 428 -20.43 23.41 25.45
C ASP A 428 -21.51 24.03 24.56
N LYS A 429 -21.31 25.29 24.12
CA LYS A 429 -22.14 25.92 23.09
C LYS A 429 -21.59 25.54 21.71
N ALA A 430 -22.11 24.47 21.12
CA ALA A 430 -21.88 24.14 19.73
C ALA A 430 -22.86 24.89 18.82
N VAL A 431 -22.37 25.41 17.69
CA VAL A 431 -23.27 25.90 16.64
C VAL A 431 -24.04 24.73 16.04
N SER A 432 -25.31 24.96 15.66
CA SER A 432 -26.10 23.93 15.00
C SER A 432 -25.73 23.82 13.53
N ILE A 433 -25.29 22.63 13.12
CA ILE A 433 -24.98 22.29 11.73
C ILE A 433 -25.87 21.18 11.17
N ALA A 434 -26.91 20.77 11.90
CA ALA A 434 -27.92 19.84 11.39
C ALA A 434 -28.57 20.39 10.10
N GLY A 435 -28.88 19.51 9.15
CA GLY A 435 -29.49 19.85 7.87
C GLY A 435 -28.67 19.38 6.66
N GLU A 436 -29.06 19.88 5.49
CA GLU A 436 -28.42 19.55 4.23
C GLU A 436 -27.36 20.57 3.83
N TRP A 437 -26.23 20.07 3.33
CA TRP A 437 -25.11 20.88 2.87
C TRP A 437 -24.69 20.46 1.47
N ALA A 438 -24.52 21.44 0.59
CA ALA A 438 -23.80 21.26 -0.66
C ALA A 438 -22.31 21.44 -0.37
N VAL A 439 -21.49 20.44 -0.68
CA VAL A 439 -20.06 20.41 -0.38
C VAL A 439 -19.28 20.44 -1.68
N ARG A 440 -18.22 21.25 -1.74
CA ARG A 440 -17.23 21.22 -2.82
C ARG A 440 -15.88 20.82 -2.26
N ILE A 441 -15.30 19.75 -2.80
CA ILE A 441 -13.93 19.33 -2.49
C ILE A 441 -13.02 19.78 -3.62
N GLN A 442 -11.98 20.54 -3.27
CA GLN A 442 -10.97 21.03 -4.20
C GLN A 442 -9.71 20.17 -4.05
N TYR A 443 -9.51 19.27 -5.02
CA TYR A 443 -8.32 18.43 -5.10
C TYR A 443 -7.12 19.21 -5.63
N LEU A 444 -5.95 18.58 -5.61
CA LEU A 444 -4.74 19.12 -6.24
C LEU A 444 -4.96 19.43 -7.73
N LEU A 445 -5.70 18.57 -8.41
CA LEU A 445 -6.18 18.79 -9.77
C LEU A 445 -7.65 18.35 -9.85
N GLY A 446 -8.52 19.26 -10.31
CA GLY A 446 -9.96 19.02 -10.38
C GLY A 446 -10.70 19.28 -9.06
N SER A 447 -12.01 19.09 -9.09
CA SER A 447 -12.89 19.26 -7.93
C SER A 447 -14.14 18.40 -8.10
N SER A 448 -14.78 18.03 -6.99
CA SER A 448 -16.04 17.29 -6.99
C SER A 448 -17.13 18.02 -6.21
N SER A 449 -18.37 17.75 -6.58
CA SER A 449 -19.57 18.21 -5.86
C SER A 449 -20.14 17.06 -5.04
N HIS A 450 -20.28 17.29 -3.75
CA HIS A 450 -20.74 16.33 -2.76
C HIS A 450 -21.96 16.90 -2.00
N LYS A 451 -22.65 16.05 -1.24
CA LYS A 451 -23.74 16.43 -0.33
C LYS A 451 -23.52 15.81 1.04
N LEU A 452 -23.81 16.56 2.10
CA LEU A 452 -23.96 16.03 3.46
C LEU A 452 -25.40 16.20 3.91
N THR A 453 -25.94 15.19 4.57
CA THR A 453 -27.15 15.29 5.39
C THR A 453 -26.73 14.99 6.82
N LEU A 454 -26.81 15.99 7.70
CA LEU A 454 -26.33 15.90 9.08
C LEU A 454 -27.49 15.96 10.07
N GLU A 455 -27.43 15.09 11.07
CA GLU A 455 -28.22 15.14 12.28
C GLU A 455 -27.28 15.47 13.45
N GLN A 456 -27.78 16.23 14.42
CA GLN A 456 -26.98 16.69 15.56
C GLN A 456 -27.72 16.45 16.86
N ALA A 457 -27.06 15.76 17.79
CA ALA A 457 -27.53 15.54 19.16
C ALA A 457 -26.49 16.11 20.14
N GLY A 458 -26.74 17.33 20.63
CA GLY A 458 -25.75 18.09 21.39
C GLY A 458 -24.53 18.41 20.52
N THR A 459 -23.36 17.87 20.89
CA THR A 459 -22.12 18.00 20.12
C THR A 459 -21.91 16.85 19.13
N ALA A 460 -22.65 15.75 19.23
CA ALA A 460 -22.47 14.58 18.36
C ALA A 460 -23.14 14.78 17.00
N LEU A 461 -22.48 14.30 15.94
CA LEU A 461 -22.97 14.34 14.56
C LEU A 461 -23.14 12.94 14.01
N THR A 462 -24.29 12.70 13.38
CA THR A 462 -24.59 11.55 12.54
C THR A 462 -25.10 12.01 11.18
N GLY A 463 -25.16 11.12 10.20
CA GLY A 463 -25.70 11.50 8.90
C GLY A 463 -25.23 10.63 7.76
N THR A 464 -25.36 11.16 6.54
CA THR A 464 -24.87 10.53 5.32
C THR A 464 -24.09 11.53 4.47
N HIS A 465 -22.94 11.08 3.97
CA HIS A 465 -22.12 11.77 3.00
C HIS A 465 -22.34 11.12 1.64
N PHE A 466 -22.66 11.94 0.65
CA PHE A 466 -22.83 11.55 -0.75
C PHE A 466 -21.72 12.21 -1.56
N GLY A 467 -20.89 11.41 -2.19
CA GLY A 467 -20.04 11.84 -3.30
C GLY A 467 -20.82 11.85 -4.61
N GLU A 468 -20.11 11.87 -5.73
CA GLU A 468 -20.73 11.89 -7.06
C GLU A 468 -21.44 10.57 -7.41
N THR A 469 -20.88 9.44 -6.95
CA THR A 469 -21.41 8.09 -7.24
C THR A 469 -21.49 7.18 -6.01
N LEU A 470 -20.81 7.54 -4.92
CA LEU A 470 -20.70 6.74 -3.71
C LEU A 470 -21.32 7.47 -2.53
N SER A 471 -21.71 6.73 -1.49
CA SER A 471 -22.13 7.31 -0.23
C SER A 471 -21.64 6.49 0.97
N GLY A 472 -21.66 7.12 2.15
CA GLY A 472 -21.29 6.48 3.40
C GLY A 472 -21.84 7.23 4.60
N ALA A 473 -22.00 6.51 5.71
CA ALA A 473 -22.47 7.10 6.96
C ALA A 473 -21.43 8.11 7.51
N VAL A 474 -21.94 9.19 8.09
CA VAL A 474 -21.16 10.21 8.79
C VAL A 474 -21.21 9.94 10.28
N ARG A 475 -20.06 10.07 10.95
CA ARG A 475 -19.95 10.18 12.41
C ARG A 475 -18.94 11.24 12.78
N GLY A 476 -19.24 12.07 13.78
CA GLY A 476 -18.34 13.12 14.20
C GLY A 476 -18.85 13.93 15.38
N SER A 477 -18.27 15.10 15.55
CA SER A 477 -18.72 16.08 16.53
C SER A 477 -18.51 17.53 16.05
N VAL A 478 -19.23 18.44 16.68
CA VAL A 478 -19.07 19.89 16.55
C VAL A 478 -18.91 20.53 17.93
N HIS A 479 -17.93 21.42 18.04
CA HIS A 479 -17.46 22.00 19.30
C HIS A 479 -17.16 23.48 19.09
N GLY A 480 -17.98 24.38 19.65
CA GLY A 480 -17.96 25.78 19.25
C GLY A 480 -18.29 25.91 17.76
N ASP A 481 -17.34 26.43 16.97
CA ASP A 481 -17.38 26.53 15.52
C ASP A 481 -16.53 25.44 14.82
N ASP A 482 -15.91 24.51 15.55
CA ASP A 482 -15.05 23.46 15.01
C ASP A 482 -15.87 22.22 14.69
N ALA A 483 -15.95 21.84 13.42
CA ALA A 483 -16.62 20.63 12.96
C ALA A 483 -15.59 19.57 12.56
N ARG A 484 -15.73 18.36 13.12
CA ARG A 484 -14.90 17.20 12.80
C ARG A 484 -15.77 15.98 12.57
N PHE A 485 -15.72 15.41 11.37
CA PHE A 485 -16.54 14.25 11.06
C PHE A 485 -15.90 13.39 9.99
N ARG A 486 -16.24 12.10 10.03
CA ARG A 486 -15.68 11.08 9.15
C ARG A 486 -16.77 10.35 8.40
N SER A 487 -16.44 9.89 7.21
CA SER A 487 -17.26 8.96 6.43
C SER A 487 -16.38 7.93 5.74
N SER A 488 -16.97 6.79 5.38
CA SER A 488 -16.31 5.71 4.66
C SER A 488 -17.19 5.24 3.51
N HIS A 489 -16.72 5.41 2.29
CA HIS A 489 -17.45 5.08 1.06
C HIS A 489 -16.95 3.74 0.53
N ARG A 490 -17.80 2.71 0.51
CA ARG A 490 -17.42 1.40 -0.04
C ARG A 490 -17.34 1.47 -1.57
N ILE A 491 -16.26 0.92 -2.13
CA ILE A 491 -16.08 0.76 -3.57
C ILE A 491 -15.29 -0.51 -3.83
N GLN A 492 -15.86 -1.43 -4.61
CA GLN A 492 -15.23 -2.71 -4.94
C GLN A 492 -14.76 -3.45 -3.66
N GLY A 493 -13.55 -3.99 -3.65
CA GLY A 493 -12.93 -4.65 -2.49
C GLY A 493 -12.33 -3.71 -1.45
N THR A 494 -12.66 -2.42 -1.45
CA THR A 494 -12.07 -1.41 -0.55
C THR A 494 -13.06 -0.34 -0.09
N SER A 495 -12.56 0.66 0.63
CA SER A 495 -13.32 1.86 1.01
C SER A 495 -12.44 3.10 0.95
N ILE A 496 -13.05 4.23 0.57
CA ILE A 496 -12.43 5.55 0.63
C ILE A 496 -12.88 6.21 1.93
N GLY A 497 -11.93 6.50 2.81
CA GLY A 497 -12.19 7.27 4.02
C GLY A 497 -12.09 8.77 3.75
N TYR A 498 -12.97 9.56 4.38
CA TYR A 498 -12.87 11.02 4.42
C TYR A 498 -12.87 11.46 5.89
N ASP A 499 -11.83 12.19 6.30
CA ASP A 499 -11.70 12.80 7.64
C ASP A 499 -11.74 14.33 7.51
N PHE A 500 -12.94 14.89 7.67
CA PHE A 500 -13.20 16.32 7.54
C PHE A 500 -12.85 17.04 8.84
N ARG A 501 -12.16 18.17 8.70
CA ARG A 501 -11.93 19.17 9.74
C ARG A 501 -12.24 20.53 9.17
N GLY A 502 -13.03 21.34 9.86
CA GLY A 502 -13.37 22.66 9.36
C GLY A 502 -13.99 23.58 10.39
N LYS A 503 -14.17 24.84 9.99
CA LYS A 503 -14.84 25.88 10.75
C LYS A 503 -16.20 26.18 10.16
N VAL A 504 -17.16 26.43 11.04
CA VAL A 504 -18.54 26.80 10.72
C VAL A 504 -18.70 28.31 10.85
N ASN A 505 -19.29 28.95 9.85
CA ASN A 505 -19.64 30.36 9.88
C ASN A 505 -21.04 30.55 9.28
N GLY A 506 -22.06 30.60 10.14
CA GLY A 506 -23.47 30.67 9.74
C GLY A 506 -23.86 29.50 8.84
N ASP A 507 -24.22 29.82 7.60
CA ASP A 507 -24.63 28.87 6.57
C ASP A 507 -23.48 28.38 5.68
N THR A 508 -22.24 28.58 6.12
CA THR A 508 -21.04 28.10 5.43
C THR A 508 -20.14 27.28 6.33
N MET A 509 -19.44 26.30 5.74
CA MET A 509 -18.34 25.60 6.40
C MET A 509 -17.13 25.55 5.46
N SER A 510 -15.92 25.51 6.01
CA SER A 510 -14.71 25.29 5.21
C SER A 510 -13.58 24.67 6.02
N GLY A 511 -12.70 23.94 5.35
CA GLY A 511 -11.52 23.38 5.99
C GLY A 511 -10.77 22.38 5.13
N THR A 512 -10.23 21.36 5.76
CA THR A 512 -9.45 20.29 5.12
C THR A 512 -10.14 18.95 5.27
N VAL A 513 -9.95 18.07 4.30
CA VAL A 513 -10.40 16.68 4.34
C VAL A 513 -9.22 15.78 4.01
N ALA A 514 -8.88 14.87 4.92
CA ALA A 514 -7.87 13.84 4.68
C ALA A 514 -8.54 12.59 4.10
N MET A 515 -7.94 12.03 3.05
CA MET A 515 -8.49 10.88 2.30
C MET A 515 -7.60 9.64 2.41
N GLY A 516 -6.96 9.46 3.57
CA GLY A 516 -6.03 8.36 3.80
C GLY A 516 -4.79 8.47 2.90
N GLU A 517 -4.52 7.42 2.13
CA GLU A 517 -3.35 7.37 1.22
C GLU A 517 -3.45 8.35 0.04
N TYR A 518 -4.64 8.88 -0.26
CA TYR A 518 -4.86 9.83 -1.36
C TYR A 518 -4.59 11.30 -0.99
N GLY A 519 -4.03 11.54 0.20
CA GLY A 519 -3.61 12.87 0.65
C GLY A 519 -4.75 13.70 1.21
N GLU A 520 -4.53 15.03 1.25
CA GLU A 520 -5.47 16.00 1.80
C GLU A 520 -5.98 16.96 0.72
N ALA A 521 -7.21 17.43 0.88
CA ALA A 521 -7.85 18.42 0.02
C ALA A 521 -8.52 19.52 0.84
N LYS A 522 -8.75 20.68 0.22
CA LYS A 522 -9.59 21.73 0.81
C LYS A 522 -11.05 21.46 0.49
N TRP A 523 -11.95 21.82 1.37
CA TRP A 523 -13.39 21.76 1.10
C TRP A 523 -14.11 23.01 1.59
N THR A 524 -15.23 23.30 0.94
CA THR A 524 -16.21 24.28 1.38
C THR A 524 -17.59 23.65 1.36
N ALA A 525 -18.51 24.17 2.15
CA ALA A 525 -19.91 23.78 2.10
C ALA A 525 -20.84 24.96 2.35
N THR A 526 -22.02 24.89 1.74
CA THR A 526 -23.11 25.85 1.91
C THR A 526 -24.37 25.12 2.30
N ARG A 527 -25.07 25.61 3.33
CA ARG A 527 -26.35 25.05 3.78
C ARG A 527 -27.37 25.19 2.65
N LYS A 528 -28.14 24.14 2.38
CA LYS A 528 -29.31 24.24 1.50
C LYS A 528 -30.47 24.83 2.30
N ALA A 529 -31.11 25.85 1.71
CA ALA A 529 -32.29 26.51 2.26
C ALA A 529 -33.47 25.55 2.40
#